data_AF-A0A496R6M4-F1
#
_entry.id   AF-A0A496R6M4-F1
#
_cell.length_a   1.000
_cell.length_b   1.000
_cell.length_c   1.000
_cell.angle_alpha   90.00
_cell.angle_beta   90.00
_cell.angle_gamma   90.00
#
_symmetry.space_group_name_H-M   'P 1'
#
loop_
_entity.id
_entity.type
_entity.pdbx_description
1 polymer ?
#
loop_
_entity_poly.entity_id
_entity_poly.type
_entity_poly.pdbx_seq_one_letter_code
_entity_poly.pdbx_strand_id
1 'polypeptide(L)'
;LSGFIGISKPEENQAEEKKETEEKKETEEKKETSKDNLRRDHSVTGKILKVDQTKIDRLMDLIGEMVVSKNALPFLAERAENIFNVPELSRELKTQFNIINRIVEEMQDAVMQIRMVPVSIVFQRFPRLVRDISRKIGKKVTLHIEGEDTEAEKNIIESLADPLIHIIRNSLDHGIEAPDARLEKGKPENGTISLTAYQKTDRVIIEIKDDGKGIDPETIKRKAYEKGLIDETKLERITSDEEAVNLVFLPGFSTAENISDISGRGVGMDVVKNAVERIGGEVSLKSRPGKGTEISLSLPLSMAVTDVMIMESHGQIFGIQMDQIVETVRIPESRITVIKHHKTTVLRDRLIPLYALTELLCVDKQPVPNEEKEYAVVIVRIGGEYAGIIVDDFREVVDIILKPLPGELGKLSFYSGAALLGDGSILMIINPKEFF
;
A
#
# COMPACT_ATOMS: atom_id res chain seq x y z
N LEU A 1 52.23 76.90 -20.95
CA LEU A 1 51.62 76.16 -22.07
C LEU A 1 50.31 75.60 -21.57
N SER A 2 49.23 76.37 -21.67
CA SER A 2 47.96 76.01 -21.02
C SER A 2 46.82 76.89 -21.52
N GLY A 3 45.70 76.26 -21.81
CA GLY A 3 44.40 76.91 -21.99
C GLY A 3 44.17 77.43 -23.41
N PHE A 4 43.26 76.84 -24.18
CA PHE A 4 41.79 76.90 -24.09
C PHE A 4 41.22 77.88 -25.14
N ILE A 5 40.44 77.29 -26.07
CA ILE A 5 39.12 77.72 -26.60
C ILE A 5 39.02 79.13 -27.22
N GLY A 6 38.46 79.34 -28.41
CA GLY A 6 37.59 78.53 -29.27
C GLY A 6 36.48 79.41 -29.85
N ILE A 7 36.03 79.15 -31.09
CA ILE A 7 34.81 79.73 -31.68
C ILE A 7 34.12 78.69 -32.61
N SER A 8 32.78 78.74 -32.54
CA SER A 8 31.60 78.04 -33.12
C SER A 8 31.46 77.50 -34.57
N LYS A 9 30.59 76.44 -34.65
CA LYS A 9 29.50 76.06 -35.62
C LYS A 9 29.84 75.59 -37.06
N PRO A 10 28.97 74.84 -37.79
CA PRO A 10 27.51 74.56 -37.60
C PRO A 10 27.04 73.07 -37.70
N GLU A 11 25.71 72.88 -37.57
CA GLU A 11 24.90 71.64 -37.60
C GLU A 11 24.59 71.10 -39.01
N GLU A 12 24.36 69.77 -39.10
CA GLU A 12 23.64 68.94 -40.11
C GLU A 12 24.47 67.74 -40.62
N ASN A 13 24.60 66.66 -39.81
CA ASN A 13 24.79 65.29 -40.34
C ASN A 13 24.67 64.18 -39.27
N GLN A 14 23.48 63.86 -38.73
CA GLN A 14 23.32 62.72 -37.80
C GLN A 14 22.03 61.89 -37.95
N ALA A 15 21.33 61.97 -39.08
CA ALA A 15 20.08 61.22 -39.28
C ALA A 15 20.18 59.99 -40.21
N GLU A 16 21.28 59.81 -40.97
CA GLU A 16 21.36 58.73 -41.97
C GLU A 16 22.28 57.54 -41.58
N GLU A 17 23.23 57.70 -40.67
CA GLU A 17 24.12 56.59 -40.27
C GLU A 17 23.55 55.64 -39.19
N LYS A 18 22.38 55.93 -38.60
CA LYS A 18 21.76 55.06 -37.59
C LYS A 18 20.77 54.04 -38.15
N LYS A 19 20.38 54.12 -39.42
CA LYS A 19 19.43 53.15 -40.03
C LYS A 19 20.09 51.93 -40.66
N GLU A 20 21.34 52.02 -41.11
CA GLU A 20 22.03 50.87 -41.73
C GLU A 20 22.65 49.88 -40.73
N THR A 21 22.74 50.22 -39.44
CA THR A 21 23.28 49.31 -38.41
C THR A 21 22.21 48.48 -37.69
N GLU A 22 20.92 48.82 -37.81
CA GLU A 22 19.81 48.04 -37.24
C GLU A 22 19.32 46.94 -38.20
N GLU A 23 19.29 47.17 -39.52
CA GLU A 23 18.86 46.14 -40.50
C GLU A 23 19.85 44.97 -40.67
N LYS A 24 21.13 45.17 -40.35
CA LYS A 24 22.13 44.08 -40.38
C LYS A 24 22.16 43.21 -39.11
N LYS A 25 21.57 43.65 -37.99
CA LYS A 25 21.42 42.79 -36.80
C LYS A 25 20.15 41.94 -36.83
N GLU A 26 19.07 42.39 -37.48
CA GLU A 26 17.85 41.59 -37.64
C GLU A 26 17.94 40.46 -38.67
N THR A 27 18.98 40.48 -39.54
CA THR A 27 19.11 39.50 -40.63
C THR A 27 20.05 38.32 -40.29
N GLU A 28 20.84 38.42 -39.21
CA GLU A 28 21.65 37.29 -38.70
C GLU A 28 20.98 36.52 -37.54
N GLU A 29 20.10 37.14 -36.75
CA GLU A 29 19.30 36.42 -35.72
C GLU A 29 18.12 35.59 -36.30
N LYS A 30 17.79 35.76 -37.59
CA LYS A 30 16.74 35.00 -38.29
C LYS A 30 17.22 33.79 -39.10
N LYS A 31 18.53 33.49 -39.11
CA LYS A 31 19.10 32.34 -39.85
C LYS A 31 19.59 31.17 -39.00
N GLU A 32 19.57 31.27 -37.66
CA GLU A 32 19.79 30.12 -36.76
C GLU A 32 18.49 29.50 -36.21
N THR A 33 17.33 30.09 -36.49
CA THR A 33 16.01 29.60 -36.02
C THR A 33 15.18 28.89 -37.10
N SER A 34 15.81 28.44 -38.19
CA SER A 34 15.10 27.86 -39.35
C SER A 34 15.69 26.54 -39.87
N LYS A 35 16.29 25.73 -38.98
CA LYS A 35 16.70 24.34 -39.28
C LYS A 35 16.10 23.26 -38.37
N ASP A 36 15.05 23.57 -37.61
CA ASP A 36 14.38 22.56 -36.76
C ASP A 36 12.87 22.38 -37.04
N ASN A 37 12.40 22.78 -38.22
CA ASN A 37 10.97 22.68 -38.58
C ASN A 37 10.63 21.58 -39.61
N LEU A 38 11.45 20.54 -39.68
CA LEU A 38 11.19 19.35 -40.52
C LEU A 38 11.24 18.04 -39.74
N ARG A 39 10.67 18.03 -38.54
CA ARG A 39 10.03 16.84 -37.94
C ARG A 39 8.81 17.29 -37.16
N ARG A 40 7.70 17.52 -37.86
CA ARG A 40 6.37 17.50 -37.23
C ARG A 40 6.08 16.07 -36.83
N ASP A 41 6.59 15.70 -35.67
CA ASP A 41 6.05 14.62 -34.88
C ASP A 41 4.64 15.03 -34.46
N HIS A 42 3.67 14.14 -34.62
CA HIS A 42 2.33 14.31 -34.07
C HIS A 42 2.43 14.17 -32.54
N SER A 43 3.01 15.17 -31.87
CA SER A 43 2.84 15.29 -30.43
C SER A 43 1.45 15.88 -30.17
N VAL A 44 0.55 15.01 -29.70
CA VAL A 44 -0.65 15.42 -28.99
C VAL A 44 -0.16 16.28 -27.82
N THR A 45 -0.20 17.60 -27.98
CA THR A 45 0.04 18.54 -26.88
C THR A 45 -1.15 18.41 -25.94
N GLY A 46 -1.08 17.44 -25.04
CA GLY A 46 -2.02 17.29 -23.95
C GLY A 46 -2.10 18.61 -23.20
N LYS A 47 -3.29 19.22 -23.17
CA LYS A 47 -3.55 20.40 -22.34
C LYS A 47 -3.46 19.96 -20.88
N ILE A 48 -2.31 20.20 -20.23
CA ILE A 48 -2.13 19.92 -18.81
C ILE A 48 -2.97 20.92 -18.00
N LEU A 49 -4.05 20.44 -17.37
CA LEU A 49 -4.86 21.22 -16.44
C LEU A 49 -4.36 20.99 -15.01
N LYS A 50 -3.79 22.03 -14.39
CA LYS A 50 -3.43 21.98 -12.97
C LYS A 50 -4.69 22.15 -12.13
N VAL A 51 -5.05 21.10 -11.40
CA VAL A 51 -6.20 21.09 -10.49
C VAL A 51 -5.69 21.03 -9.05
N ASP A 52 -6.32 21.80 -8.15
CA ASP A 52 -6.03 21.75 -6.72
C ASP A 52 -6.41 20.37 -6.16
N GLN A 53 -5.51 19.77 -5.38
CA GLN A 53 -5.73 18.45 -4.78
C GLN A 53 -7.05 18.39 -3.99
N THR A 54 -7.41 19.47 -3.29
CA THR A 54 -8.66 19.54 -2.50
C THR A 54 -9.92 19.33 -3.34
N LYS A 55 -9.89 19.69 -4.63
CA LYS A 55 -11.01 19.48 -5.55
C LYS A 55 -11.15 18.01 -5.96
N ILE A 56 -10.02 17.32 -6.16
CA ILE A 56 -10.00 15.89 -6.47
C ILE A 56 -10.44 15.09 -5.24
N ASP A 57 -9.98 15.50 -4.05
CA ASP A 57 -10.41 14.88 -2.79
C ASP A 57 -11.91 15.06 -2.58
N ARG A 58 -12.46 16.24 -2.85
CA ARG A 58 -13.92 16.46 -2.79
C ARG A 58 -14.69 15.61 -3.80
N LEU A 59 -14.15 15.39 -5.00
CA LEU A 59 -14.77 14.47 -5.98
C LEU A 59 -14.79 13.03 -5.46
N MET A 60 -13.71 12.58 -4.80
CA MET A 60 -13.68 11.26 -4.18
C MET A 60 -14.62 11.15 -2.99
N ASP A 61 -14.75 12.18 -2.17
CA ASP A 61 -15.75 12.21 -1.10
C ASP A 61 -17.15 12.14 -1.68
N LEU A 62 -17.45 12.87 -2.77
CA LEU A 62 -18.75 12.81 -3.44
C LEU A 62 -19.01 11.44 -4.07
N ILE A 63 -18.00 10.80 -4.66
CA ILE A 63 -18.12 9.42 -5.15
C ILE A 63 -18.34 8.47 -3.99
N GLY A 64 -17.64 8.64 -2.87
CA GLY A 64 -17.86 7.90 -1.63
C GLY A 64 -19.28 8.07 -1.10
N GLU A 65 -19.78 9.30 -1.01
CA GLU A 65 -21.16 9.65 -0.66
C GLU A 65 -22.16 9.05 -1.67
N MET A 66 -21.79 8.90 -2.94
CA MET A 66 -22.63 8.31 -3.98
C MET A 66 -22.65 6.77 -3.90
N VAL A 67 -21.52 6.11 -3.62
CA VAL A 67 -21.42 4.68 -3.32
C VAL A 67 -22.32 4.37 -2.12
N VAL A 68 -22.17 5.16 -1.06
CA VAL A 68 -23.02 5.19 0.13
C VAL A 68 -24.50 5.30 -0.23
N SER A 69 -24.89 6.30 -1.01
CA SER A 69 -26.29 6.58 -1.33
C SER A 69 -26.90 5.48 -2.21
N LYS A 70 -26.11 4.93 -3.13
CA LYS A 70 -26.50 3.81 -3.99
C LYS A 70 -26.75 2.55 -3.18
N ASN A 71 -25.95 2.30 -2.15
CA ASN A 71 -26.10 1.12 -1.30
C ASN A 71 -27.41 1.11 -0.49
N ALA A 72 -28.17 2.21 -0.43
CA ALA A 72 -29.52 2.24 0.12
C ALA A 72 -30.59 1.60 -0.80
N LEU A 73 -30.34 1.53 -2.13
CA LEU A 73 -31.32 1.05 -3.10
C LEU A 73 -31.63 -0.45 -2.99
N PRO A 74 -30.67 -1.36 -2.73
CA PRO A 74 -30.96 -2.77 -2.46
C PRO A 74 -31.91 -2.96 -1.27
N PHE A 75 -31.72 -2.21 -0.17
CA PHE A 75 -32.65 -2.24 0.97
C PHE A 75 -34.04 -1.77 0.61
N LEU A 76 -34.16 -0.71 -0.22
CA LEU A 76 -35.46 -0.23 -0.68
C LEU A 76 -36.13 -1.26 -1.60
N ALA A 77 -35.37 -1.95 -2.44
CA ALA A 77 -35.87 -3.05 -3.27
C ALA A 77 -36.37 -4.22 -2.42
N GLU A 78 -35.61 -4.59 -1.39
CA GLU A 78 -36.00 -5.64 -0.45
C GLU A 78 -37.27 -5.27 0.33
N ARG A 79 -37.37 -4.03 0.82
CA ARG A 79 -38.60 -3.54 1.48
C ARG A 79 -39.79 -3.54 0.52
N ALA A 80 -39.59 -3.17 -0.75
CA ALA A 80 -40.64 -3.22 -1.76
C ALA A 80 -41.15 -4.66 -1.98
N GLU A 81 -40.24 -5.65 -1.97
CA GLU A 81 -40.55 -7.07 -2.14
C GLU A 81 -41.20 -7.69 -0.90
N ASN A 82 -40.62 -7.47 0.29
CA ASN A 82 -41.00 -8.17 1.52
C ASN A 82 -42.06 -7.47 2.37
N ILE A 83 -42.11 -6.12 2.35
CA ILE A 83 -43.06 -5.33 3.17
C ILE A 83 -44.26 -4.91 2.34
N PHE A 84 -44.02 -4.34 1.16
CA PHE A 84 -45.08 -3.82 0.31
C PHE A 84 -45.62 -4.85 -0.69
N ASN A 85 -44.96 -6.01 -0.82
CA ASN A 85 -45.33 -7.12 -1.69
C ASN A 85 -45.47 -6.71 -3.18
N VAL A 86 -44.60 -5.81 -3.63
CA VAL A 86 -44.53 -5.27 -5.00
C VAL A 86 -43.24 -5.75 -5.70
N PRO A 87 -43.18 -7.02 -6.16
CA PRO A 87 -41.96 -7.61 -6.72
C PRO A 87 -41.51 -6.97 -8.03
N GLU A 88 -42.42 -6.36 -8.79
CA GLU A 88 -42.07 -5.62 -10.02
C GLU A 88 -41.24 -4.37 -9.70
N LEU A 89 -41.62 -3.62 -8.66
CA LEU A 89 -40.87 -2.45 -8.18
C LEU A 89 -39.49 -2.85 -7.64
N SER A 90 -39.39 -3.98 -6.93
CA SER A 90 -38.10 -4.54 -6.48
C SER A 90 -37.17 -4.82 -7.67
N ARG A 91 -37.69 -5.43 -8.75
CA ARG A 91 -36.90 -5.70 -9.96
C ARG A 91 -36.46 -4.44 -10.69
N GLU A 92 -37.35 -3.44 -10.80
CA GLU A 92 -37.00 -2.14 -11.38
C GLU A 92 -35.92 -1.43 -10.56
N LEU A 93 -36.04 -1.41 -9.23
CA LEU A 93 -35.04 -0.84 -8.34
C LEU A 93 -33.68 -1.56 -8.44
N LYS A 94 -33.66 -2.90 -8.46
CA LYS A 94 -32.44 -3.70 -8.68
C LYS A 94 -31.79 -3.38 -10.04
N THR A 95 -32.60 -3.20 -11.07
CA THR A 95 -32.10 -2.82 -12.41
C THR A 95 -31.49 -1.43 -12.41
N GLN A 96 -32.15 -0.44 -11.82
CA GLN A 96 -31.60 0.92 -11.69
C GLN A 96 -30.35 0.96 -10.82
N PHE A 97 -30.32 0.18 -9.74
CA PHE A 97 -29.14 0.01 -8.91
C PHE A 97 -27.94 -0.49 -9.71
N ASN A 98 -28.12 -1.50 -10.57
CA ASN A 98 -27.04 -2.01 -11.42
C ASN A 98 -26.51 -0.96 -12.40
N ILE A 99 -27.40 -0.13 -12.98
CA ILE A 99 -27.01 0.96 -13.88
C ILE A 99 -26.20 2.01 -13.12
N ILE A 100 -26.70 2.46 -11.96
CA ILE A 100 -26.00 3.42 -11.11
C ILE A 100 -24.66 2.83 -10.66
N ASN A 101 -24.60 1.53 -10.35
CA ASN A 101 -23.36 0.87 -9.95
C ASN A 101 -22.29 1.04 -11.02
N ARG A 102 -22.60 0.66 -12.26
CA ARG A 102 -21.66 0.75 -13.37
C ARG A 102 -21.18 2.19 -13.59
N ILE A 103 -22.08 3.18 -13.51
CA ILE A 103 -21.71 4.60 -13.69
C ILE A 103 -20.80 5.07 -12.56
N VAL A 104 -21.06 4.65 -11.32
CA VAL A 104 -20.24 4.98 -10.17
C VAL A 104 -18.85 4.36 -10.28
N GLU A 105 -18.76 3.09 -10.70
CA GLU A 105 -17.48 2.41 -10.98
C GLU A 105 -16.69 3.14 -12.08
N GLU A 106 -17.32 3.47 -13.20
CA GLU A 106 -16.68 4.23 -14.29
C GLU A 106 -16.21 5.63 -13.85
N MET A 107 -17.00 6.32 -13.02
CA MET A 107 -16.62 7.62 -12.45
C MET A 107 -15.44 7.49 -11.48
N GLN A 108 -15.45 6.46 -10.64
CA GLN A 108 -14.38 6.18 -9.70
C GLN A 108 -13.07 5.92 -10.44
N ASP A 109 -13.09 5.08 -11.48
CA ASP A 109 -11.92 4.80 -12.31
C ASP A 109 -11.38 6.08 -12.97
N ALA A 110 -12.25 6.92 -13.52
CA ALA A 110 -11.86 8.17 -14.15
C ALA A 110 -11.22 9.16 -13.16
N VAL A 111 -11.77 9.29 -11.94
CA VAL A 111 -11.20 10.16 -10.90
C VAL A 111 -9.90 9.58 -10.36
N MET A 112 -9.80 8.25 -10.23
CA MET A 112 -8.58 7.56 -9.84
C MET A 112 -7.44 7.85 -10.82
N GLN A 113 -7.69 7.79 -12.14
CA GLN A 113 -6.69 8.13 -13.16
C GLN A 113 -6.15 9.56 -13.01
N ILE A 114 -6.95 10.51 -12.52
CA ILE A 114 -6.49 11.89 -12.29
C ILE A 114 -5.56 12.00 -11.08
N ARG A 115 -5.68 11.11 -10.09
CA ARG A 115 -4.87 11.09 -8.87
C ARG A 115 -3.54 10.34 -9.05
N MET A 116 -3.43 9.54 -10.11
CA MET A 116 -2.22 8.78 -10.41
C MET A 116 -1.04 9.72 -10.62
N VAL A 117 0.08 9.36 -10.00
CA VAL A 117 1.35 10.08 -10.13
C VAL A 117 2.47 9.07 -10.37
N PRO A 118 3.53 9.44 -11.09
CA PRO A 118 4.63 8.53 -11.36
C PRO A 118 5.45 8.25 -10.10
N VAL A 119 5.89 7.00 -9.93
CA VAL A 119 6.77 6.56 -8.81
C VAL A 119 8.11 7.28 -8.78
N SER A 120 8.54 7.88 -9.91
CA SER A 120 9.72 8.75 -10.02
C SER A 120 9.82 9.79 -8.91
N ILE A 121 8.71 10.33 -8.41
CA ILE A 121 8.68 11.37 -7.37
C ILE A 121 9.42 10.93 -6.09
N VAL A 122 9.33 9.65 -5.74
CA VAL A 122 10.05 9.07 -4.60
C VAL A 122 11.44 8.60 -5.02
N PHE A 123 11.56 8.01 -6.21
CA PHE A 123 12.81 7.42 -6.68
C PHE A 123 13.93 8.44 -6.90
N GLN A 124 13.59 9.68 -7.28
CA GLN A 124 14.53 10.78 -7.49
C GLN A 124 15.43 11.08 -6.27
N ARG A 125 15.01 10.71 -5.05
CA ARG A 125 15.80 10.94 -3.82
C ARG A 125 16.85 9.86 -3.59
N PHE A 126 16.68 8.67 -4.15
CA PHE A 126 17.53 7.50 -3.84
C PHE A 126 18.95 7.58 -4.40
N PRO A 127 19.23 8.11 -5.61
CA PRO A 127 20.61 8.22 -6.09
C PRO A 127 21.54 8.99 -5.14
N ARG A 128 21.02 10.07 -4.53
CA ARG A 128 21.78 10.86 -3.55
C ARG A 128 21.93 10.11 -2.23
N LEU A 129 20.84 9.53 -1.72
CA LEU A 129 20.85 8.75 -0.48
C LEU A 129 21.85 7.58 -0.54
N VAL A 130 21.80 6.79 -1.62
CA VAL A 130 22.71 5.64 -1.84
C VAL A 130 24.15 6.12 -1.88
N ARG A 131 24.45 7.20 -2.60
CA ARG A 131 25.81 7.77 -2.68
C ARG A 131 26.33 8.20 -1.31
N ASP A 132 25.51 8.86 -0.50
CA ASP A 132 25.89 9.38 0.81
C ASP A 132 26.14 8.24 1.81
N ILE A 133 25.25 7.24 1.85
CA ILE A 133 25.39 6.06 2.72
C ILE A 133 26.61 5.23 2.29
N SER A 134 26.75 4.94 0.98
CA SER A 134 27.85 4.14 0.42
C SER A 134 29.22 4.71 0.79
N ARG A 135 29.37 6.05 0.75
CA ARG A 135 30.60 6.75 1.20
C ARG A 135 30.85 6.59 2.69
N LYS A 136 29.80 6.70 3.51
CA LYS A 136 29.92 6.58 4.98
C LYS A 136 30.36 5.18 5.42
N ILE A 137 29.89 4.14 4.74
CA ILE A 137 30.20 2.73 5.04
C ILE A 137 31.41 2.19 4.27
N GLY A 138 32.01 2.98 3.37
CA GLY A 138 33.19 2.60 2.60
C GLY A 138 32.93 1.52 1.53
N LYS A 139 31.70 1.38 1.04
CA LYS A 139 31.34 0.43 -0.03
C LYS A 139 31.22 1.18 -1.36
N LYS A 140 31.41 0.49 -2.48
CA LYS A 140 31.17 1.04 -3.83
C LYS A 140 29.91 0.42 -4.40
N VAL A 141 28.91 1.24 -4.71
CA VAL A 141 27.59 0.76 -5.16
C VAL A 141 27.07 1.60 -6.32
N THR A 142 26.51 0.91 -7.32
CA THR A 142 25.75 1.50 -8.43
C THR A 142 24.26 1.23 -8.20
N LEU A 143 23.45 2.28 -8.35
CA LEU A 143 21.98 2.18 -8.32
C LEU A 143 21.46 2.23 -9.76
N HIS A 144 20.70 1.21 -10.16
CA HIS A 144 19.91 1.19 -11.39
C HIS A 144 18.44 1.39 -11.04
N ILE A 145 17.76 2.26 -11.77
CA ILE A 145 16.34 2.53 -11.59
C ILE A 145 15.65 2.30 -12.93
N GLU A 146 14.59 1.50 -12.94
CA GLU A 146 13.80 1.17 -14.12
C GLU A 146 12.30 1.33 -13.84
N GLY A 147 11.54 1.78 -14.83
CA GLY A 147 10.09 1.95 -14.73
C GLY A 147 9.64 3.12 -13.83
N GLU A 148 10.43 4.20 -13.79
CA GLU A 148 10.14 5.43 -13.04
C GLU A 148 8.82 6.11 -13.44
N ASP A 149 8.35 5.83 -14.65
CA ASP A 149 7.09 6.28 -15.25
C ASP A 149 5.87 5.47 -14.81
N THR A 150 6.05 4.34 -14.09
CA THR A 150 4.95 3.57 -13.52
C THR A 150 4.11 4.46 -12.62
N GLU A 151 2.80 4.47 -12.83
CA GLU A 151 1.87 5.33 -12.12
C GLU A 151 1.20 4.60 -10.95
N ALA A 152 1.01 5.30 -9.83
CA ALA A 152 0.29 4.81 -8.65
C ALA A 152 -0.41 5.96 -7.91
N GLU A 153 -1.33 5.65 -7.01
CA GLU A 153 -1.99 6.67 -6.20
C GLU A 153 -0.98 7.42 -5.31
N LYS A 154 -1.06 8.75 -5.27
CA LYS A 154 -0.15 9.62 -4.49
C LYS A 154 0.05 9.15 -3.04
N ASN A 155 -1.02 8.78 -2.35
CA ASN A 155 -0.97 8.34 -0.95
C ASN A 155 -0.19 7.03 -0.77
N ILE A 156 -0.32 6.11 -1.74
CA ILE A 156 0.45 4.87 -1.77
C ILE A 156 1.94 5.21 -1.93
N ILE A 157 2.27 6.06 -2.89
CA ILE A 157 3.66 6.48 -3.15
C ILE A 157 4.30 7.16 -1.94
N GLU A 158 3.60 8.10 -1.30
CA GLU A 158 4.10 8.80 -0.12
C GLU A 158 4.32 7.85 1.07
N SER A 159 3.43 6.88 1.27
CA SER A 159 3.53 5.88 2.34
C SER A 159 4.70 4.90 2.16
N LEU A 160 5.21 4.74 0.93
CA LEU A 160 6.34 3.85 0.61
C LEU A 160 7.71 4.48 0.81
N ALA A 161 7.80 5.80 0.99
CA ALA A 161 9.09 6.48 1.08
C ALA A 161 9.97 5.90 2.18
N ASP A 162 9.46 5.76 3.40
CA ASP A 162 10.20 5.21 4.54
C ASP A 162 10.51 3.70 4.39
N PRO A 163 9.55 2.84 4.01
CA PRO A 163 9.82 1.43 3.69
C PRO A 163 10.93 1.22 2.66
N LEU A 164 10.91 1.96 1.55
CA LEU A 164 11.92 1.83 0.49
C LEU A 164 13.30 2.30 0.95
N ILE A 165 13.37 3.40 1.72
CA ILE A 165 14.62 3.85 2.35
C ILE A 165 15.19 2.75 3.25
N HIS A 166 14.35 2.09 4.03
CA HIS A 166 14.76 1.03 4.93
C HIS A 166 15.32 -0.18 4.18
N ILE A 167 14.62 -0.64 3.13
CA ILE A 167 15.06 -1.75 2.29
C ILE A 167 16.42 -1.44 1.64
N ILE A 168 16.56 -0.26 1.01
CA ILE A 168 17.82 0.16 0.38
C ILE A 168 18.95 0.23 1.40
N ARG A 169 18.68 0.75 2.60
CA ARG A 169 19.68 0.78 3.69
C ARG A 169 20.13 -0.63 4.08
N ASN A 170 19.21 -1.58 4.22
CA ASN A 170 19.56 -2.96 4.56
C ASN A 170 20.43 -3.62 3.48
N SER A 171 20.12 -3.37 2.20
CA SER A 171 20.99 -3.81 1.10
C SER A 171 22.37 -3.16 1.20
N LEU A 172 22.49 -1.89 1.55
CA LEU A 172 23.79 -1.21 1.71
C LEU A 172 24.57 -1.67 2.95
N ASP A 173 23.95 -1.75 4.12
CA ASP A 173 24.62 -2.04 5.39
C ASP A 173 24.96 -3.52 5.52
N HIS A 174 24.01 -4.40 5.18
CA HIS A 174 24.12 -5.84 5.42
C HIS A 174 24.25 -6.67 4.14
N GLY A 175 23.62 -6.27 3.04
CA GLY A 175 23.62 -7.00 1.77
C GLY A 175 24.97 -6.95 1.06
N ILE A 176 25.33 -5.76 0.56
CA ILE A 176 26.56 -5.51 -0.22
C ILE A 176 27.80 -5.70 0.67
N GLU A 177 28.76 -6.50 0.21
CA GLU A 177 30.03 -6.68 0.91
C GLU A 177 31.03 -5.54 0.64
N ALA A 178 32.10 -5.46 1.44
CA ALA A 178 33.20 -4.55 1.16
C ALA A 178 33.90 -4.91 -0.18
N PRO A 179 34.50 -3.93 -0.88
CA PRO A 179 35.15 -4.15 -2.19
C PRO A 179 36.11 -5.36 -2.21
N ASP A 180 36.98 -5.46 -1.20
CA ASP A 180 37.97 -6.55 -1.11
C ASP A 180 37.29 -7.92 -0.95
N ALA A 181 36.31 -8.03 -0.06
CA ALA A 181 35.55 -9.26 0.17
C ALA A 181 34.71 -9.68 -1.05
N ARG A 182 34.33 -8.73 -1.93
CA ARG A 182 33.66 -9.04 -3.20
C ARG A 182 34.63 -9.65 -4.21
N LEU A 183 35.81 -9.06 -4.34
CA LEU A 183 36.86 -9.55 -5.23
C LEU A 183 37.33 -10.97 -4.84
N GLU A 184 37.48 -11.24 -3.54
CA GLU A 184 37.80 -12.58 -3.02
C GLU A 184 36.77 -13.65 -3.41
N LYS A 185 35.49 -13.25 -3.54
CA LYS A 185 34.39 -14.11 -3.96
C LYS A 185 34.18 -14.13 -5.47
N GLY A 186 35.07 -13.51 -6.25
CA GLY A 186 34.97 -13.42 -7.71
C GLY A 186 33.85 -12.52 -8.22
N LYS A 187 33.34 -11.60 -7.38
CA LYS A 187 32.32 -10.62 -7.74
C LYS A 187 32.95 -9.30 -8.20
N PRO A 188 32.22 -8.49 -8.99
CA PRO A 188 32.65 -7.12 -9.32
C PRO A 188 32.87 -6.28 -8.05
N GLU A 189 33.87 -5.41 -8.09
CA GLU A 189 34.21 -4.48 -7.00
C GLU A 189 33.01 -3.58 -6.64
N ASN A 190 32.32 -3.05 -7.65
CA ASN A 190 31.09 -2.29 -7.48
C ASN A 190 29.92 -3.25 -7.26
N GLY A 191 29.23 -3.12 -6.12
CA GLY A 191 27.94 -3.73 -5.89
C GLY A 191 26.85 -3.06 -6.71
N THR A 192 25.78 -3.79 -6.98
CA THR A 192 24.64 -3.30 -7.75
C THR A 192 23.37 -3.42 -6.93
N ILE A 193 22.60 -2.33 -6.87
CA ILE A 193 21.22 -2.31 -6.40
C ILE A 193 20.34 -1.90 -7.58
N SER A 194 19.34 -2.70 -7.92
CA SER A 194 18.33 -2.38 -8.93
C SER A 194 16.99 -2.13 -8.24
N LEU A 195 16.35 -1.01 -8.61
CA LEU A 195 15.01 -0.63 -8.22
C LEU A 195 14.14 -0.60 -9.47
N THR A 196 13.24 -1.57 -9.60
CA THR A 196 12.38 -1.71 -10.77
C THR A 196 10.93 -1.53 -10.33
N ALA A 197 10.17 -0.72 -11.06
CA ALA A 197 8.72 -0.62 -10.89
C ALA A 197 8.02 -0.99 -12.20
N TYR A 198 6.93 -1.74 -12.09
CA TYR A 198 6.08 -2.05 -13.24
C TYR A 198 4.66 -2.37 -12.79
N GLN A 199 3.69 -2.14 -13.66
CA GLN A 199 2.32 -2.54 -13.42
C GLN A 199 2.09 -3.98 -13.89
N LYS A 200 1.42 -4.78 -13.06
CA LYS A 200 0.98 -6.15 -13.37
C LYS A 200 -0.48 -6.29 -12.98
N THR A 201 -1.36 -6.37 -13.98
CA THR A 201 -2.82 -6.39 -13.78
C THR A 201 -3.31 -5.12 -13.05
N ASP A 202 -3.87 -5.25 -11.85
CA ASP A 202 -4.40 -4.20 -10.98
C ASP A 202 -3.42 -3.84 -9.84
N ARG A 203 -2.18 -4.33 -9.93
CA ARG A 203 -1.14 -4.11 -8.92
C ARG A 203 0.07 -3.41 -9.50
N VAL A 204 0.66 -2.55 -8.69
CA VAL A 204 1.98 -1.96 -8.92
C VAL A 204 3.01 -2.81 -8.19
N ILE A 205 3.95 -3.36 -8.95
CA ILE A 205 5.03 -4.18 -8.41
C ILE A 205 6.27 -3.31 -8.33
N ILE A 206 6.88 -3.24 -7.14
CA ILE A 206 8.17 -2.57 -6.91
C ILE A 206 9.15 -3.63 -6.42
N GLU A 207 10.21 -3.85 -7.19
CA GLU A 207 11.26 -4.82 -6.91
C GLU A 207 12.55 -4.11 -6.55
N ILE A 208 13.15 -4.51 -5.43
CA ILE A 208 14.45 -4.05 -4.98
C ILE A 208 15.35 -5.26 -4.92
N LYS A 209 16.41 -5.26 -5.71
CA LYS A 209 17.33 -6.38 -5.82
C LYS A 209 18.77 -5.91 -5.64
N ASP A 210 19.53 -6.65 -4.84
CA ASP A 210 20.96 -6.47 -4.67
C ASP A 210 21.74 -7.73 -5.07
N ASP A 211 23.00 -7.55 -5.45
CA ASP A 211 23.94 -8.63 -5.78
C ASP A 211 24.89 -8.96 -4.61
N GLY A 212 24.43 -8.69 -3.39
CA GLY A 212 25.19 -8.82 -2.16
C GLY A 212 25.41 -10.27 -1.73
N LYS A 213 25.77 -10.46 -0.46
CA LYS A 213 26.04 -11.79 0.11
C LYS A 213 24.81 -12.68 0.24
N GLY A 214 23.60 -12.14 0.04
CA GLY A 214 22.35 -12.83 0.32
C GLY A 214 22.12 -13.10 1.81
N ILE A 215 21.03 -13.79 2.11
CA ILE A 215 20.62 -14.19 3.45
C ILE A 215 20.90 -15.69 3.58
N ASP A 216 21.57 -16.06 4.67
CA ASP A 216 21.81 -17.46 5.02
C ASP A 216 20.63 -18.02 5.82
N PRO A 217 19.84 -18.96 5.24
CA PRO A 217 18.66 -19.52 5.89
C PRO A 217 18.94 -20.12 7.27
N GLU A 218 20.06 -20.82 7.43
CA GLU A 218 20.41 -21.49 8.68
C GLU A 218 20.78 -20.50 9.79
N THR A 219 21.51 -19.43 9.42
CA THR A 219 21.81 -18.33 10.35
C THR A 219 20.52 -17.63 10.82
N ILE A 220 19.55 -17.42 9.93
CA ILE A 220 18.27 -16.78 10.28
C ILE A 220 17.44 -17.68 11.19
N LYS A 221 17.28 -18.98 10.86
CA LYS A 221 16.57 -19.95 11.71
C LYS A 221 17.15 -19.98 13.12
N ARG A 222 18.48 -20.14 13.23
CA ARG A 222 19.16 -20.21 14.52
C ARG A 222 18.97 -18.93 15.34
N LYS A 223 19.12 -17.75 14.72
CA LYS A 223 18.90 -16.47 15.40
C LYS A 223 17.45 -16.26 15.84
N ALA A 224 16.47 -16.71 15.04
CA ALA A 224 15.07 -16.63 15.43
C ALA A 224 14.78 -17.49 16.66
N TYR A 225 15.37 -18.69 16.73
CA TYR A 225 15.25 -19.58 17.88
C TYR A 225 15.97 -19.05 19.12
N GLU A 226 17.22 -18.59 18.98
CA GLU A 226 18.00 -17.99 20.08
C GLU A 226 17.28 -16.77 20.71
N LYS A 227 16.52 -16.02 19.91
CA LYS A 227 15.71 -14.87 20.35
C LYS A 227 14.32 -15.25 20.88
N GLY A 228 13.96 -16.54 20.89
CA GLY A 228 12.66 -17.02 21.33
C GLY A 228 11.49 -16.62 20.43
N LEU A 229 11.76 -16.24 19.17
CA LEU A 229 10.73 -15.86 18.19
C LEU A 229 10.06 -17.08 17.54
N ILE A 230 10.74 -18.23 17.59
CA ILE A 230 10.22 -19.54 17.17
C ILE A 230 10.58 -20.59 18.23
N ASP A 231 9.73 -21.59 18.39
CA ASP A 231 9.99 -22.74 19.27
C ASP A 231 10.76 -23.86 18.53
N GLU A 232 11.19 -24.87 19.28
CA GLU A 232 11.95 -26.01 18.76
C GLU A 232 11.13 -26.81 17.73
N THR A 233 9.81 -26.93 17.95
CA THR A 233 8.93 -27.63 17.00
C THR A 233 8.82 -26.93 15.65
N LYS A 234 8.79 -25.59 15.64
CA LYS A 234 8.75 -24.77 14.44
C LYS A 234 10.11 -24.72 13.78
N LEU A 235 11.19 -24.70 14.56
CA LEU A 235 12.57 -24.80 14.05
C LEU A 235 12.76 -26.09 13.22
N GLU A 236 12.27 -27.24 13.71
CA GLU A 236 12.35 -28.53 13.00
C GLU A 236 11.43 -28.61 11.77
N ARG A 237 10.26 -27.95 11.81
CA ARG A 237 9.29 -27.95 10.70
C ARG A 237 9.75 -27.14 9.49
N ILE A 238 10.52 -26.08 9.70
CA ILE A 238 11.01 -25.20 8.63
C ILE A 238 12.13 -25.92 7.86
N THR A 239 11.72 -26.63 6.83
CA THR A 239 12.61 -27.37 5.92
C THR A 239 12.96 -26.60 4.66
N SER A 240 12.18 -25.57 4.31
CA SER A 240 12.41 -24.72 3.13
C SER A 240 13.27 -23.50 3.46
N ASP A 241 14.24 -23.20 2.60
CA ASP A 241 15.06 -21.98 2.66
C ASP A 241 14.21 -20.71 2.57
N GLU A 242 13.11 -20.74 1.81
CA GLU A 242 12.23 -19.59 1.64
C GLU A 242 11.46 -19.26 2.93
N GLU A 243 10.94 -20.29 3.60
CA GLU A 243 10.25 -20.14 4.87
C GLU A 243 11.20 -19.67 5.98
N ALA A 244 12.44 -20.17 5.96
CA ALA A 244 13.51 -19.73 6.85
C ALA A 244 13.87 -18.25 6.66
N VAL A 245 14.05 -17.82 5.42
CA VAL A 245 14.39 -16.44 5.09
C VAL A 245 13.25 -15.49 5.45
N ASN A 246 11.99 -15.92 5.33
CA ASN A 246 10.83 -15.12 5.74
C ASN A 246 10.73 -14.84 7.24
N LEU A 247 11.49 -15.54 8.09
CA LEU A 247 11.55 -15.24 9.54
C LEU A 247 12.09 -13.83 9.83
N VAL A 248 12.76 -13.18 8.87
CA VAL A 248 13.21 -11.78 9.04
C VAL A 248 12.08 -10.78 9.24
N PHE A 249 10.85 -11.15 8.85
CA PHE A 249 9.65 -10.34 9.04
C PHE A 249 9.00 -10.53 10.42
N LEU A 250 9.52 -11.42 11.28
CA LEU A 250 8.95 -11.60 12.62
C LEU A 250 9.16 -10.33 13.46
N PRO A 251 8.15 -9.90 14.23
CA PRO A 251 8.29 -8.77 15.14
C PRO A 251 9.47 -8.96 16.09
N GLY A 252 10.32 -7.95 16.22
CA GLY A 252 11.53 -8.02 17.05
C GLY A 252 12.68 -8.85 16.45
N PHE A 253 12.52 -9.39 15.24
CA PHE A 253 13.64 -9.94 14.49
C PHE A 253 14.54 -8.80 14.02
N SER A 254 15.73 -8.74 14.59
CA SER A 254 16.80 -7.85 14.15
C SER A 254 18.13 -8.58 14.24
N THR A 255 18.97 -8.43 13.24
CA THR A 255 20.31 -9.02 13.21
C THR A 255 21.34 -8.21 13.99
N ALA A 256 21.01 -6.99 14.42
CA ALA A 256 21.92 -6.10 15.12
C ALA A 256 22.04 -6.46 16.60
N GLU A 257 23.27 -6.63 17.08
CA GLU A 257 23.60 -6.83 18.51
C GLU A 257 23.58 -5.49 19.29
N ASN A 258 23.75 -4.36 18.60
CA ASN A 258 23.69 -3.02 19.17
C ASN A 258 22.61 -2.18 18.50
N ILE A 259 21.75 -1.53 19.30
CA ILE A 259 20.83 -0.49 18.85
C ILE A 259 21.71 0.69 18.40
N SER A 260 21.79 0.97 17.10
CA SER A 260 22.56 2.12 16.63
C SER A 260 21.78 3.41 16.84
N ASP A 261 22.45 4.44 17.37
CA ASP A 261 21.90 5.73 17.84
C ASP A 261 21.21 6.60 16.76
N ILE A 262 21.07 6.12 15.52
CA ILE A 262 20.54 6.90 14.39
C ILE A 262 19.05 6.59 14.12
N SER A 263 18.48 5.57 14.77
CA SER A 263 17.04 5.33 14.73
C SER A 263 16.58 4.78 16.07
N GLY A 264 16.03 5.65 16.92
CA GLY A 264 15.64 5.37 18.33
C GLY A 264 14.54 4.32 18.55
N ARG A 265 14.32 3.40 17.60
CA ARG A 265 13.57 2.16 17.73
C ARG A 265 14.25 1.20 16.76
N GLY A 266 14.75 0.05 17.20
CA GLY A 266 15.38 -0.93 16.31
C GLY A 266 14.40 -1.36 15.21
N VAL A 267 14.52 -0.75 14.03
CA VAL A 267 13.59 -0.95 12.91
C VAL A 267 13.97 -2.25 12.22
N GLY A 268 13.13 -3.27 12.35
CA GLY A 268 13.27 -4.53 11.62
C GLY A 268 12.49 -4.50 10.31
N MET A 269 12.56 -5.61 9.58
CA MET A 269 11.79 -5.80 8.36
C MET A 269 10.28 -5.98 8.63
N ASP A 270 9.91 -6.24 9.89
CA ASP A 270 8.53 -6.22 10.39
C ASP A 270 7.85 -4.85 10.18
N VAL A 271 8.57 -3.74 10.38
CA VAL A 271 8.04 -2.38 10.16
C VAL A 271 7.73 -2.15 8.68
N VAL A 272 8.59 -2.62 7.78
CA VAL A 272 8.39 -2.56 6.33
C VAL A 272 7.16 -3.35 5.93
N LYS A 273 7.06 -4.61 6.40
CA LYS A 273 5.90 -5.46 6.13
C LYS A 273 4.60 -4.82 6.61
N ASN A 274 4.57 -4.36 7.86
CA ASN A 274 3.38 -3.72 8.44
C ASN A 274 3.01 -2.42 7.73
N ALA A 275 3.98 -1.65 7.21
CA ALA A 275 3.70 -0.43 6.46
C ALA A 275 3.07 -0.74 5.10
N VAL A 276 3.54 -1.79 4.43
CA VAL A 276 3.00 -2.24 3.13
C VAL A 276 1.63 -2.90 3.29
N GLU A 277 1.44 -3.74 4.31
CA GLU A 277 0.14 -4.37 4.59
C GLU A 277 -0.93 -3.32 4.96
N ARG A 278 -0.55 -2.24 5.66
CA ARG A 278 -1.46 -1.12 6.00
C ARG A 278 -2.04 -0.39 4.80
N ILE A 279 -1.41 -0.47 3.63
CA ILE A 279 -1.91 0.11 2.38
C ILE A 279 -2.51 -0.96 1.45
N GLY A 280 -2.82 -2.15 1.97
CA GLY A 280 -3.39 -3.27 1.19
C GLY A 280 -2.37 -3.98 0.31
N GLY A 281 -1.08 -3.75 0.55
CA GLY A 281 0.02 -4.37 -0.18
C GLY A 281 0.50 -5.68 0.44
N GLU A 282 1.33 -6.40 -0.31
CA GLU A 282 2.02 -7.60 0.15
C GLU A 282 3.53 -7.44 -0.06
N VAL A 283 4.31 -8.07 0.81
CA VAL A 283 5.77 -8.11 0.71
C VAL A 283 6.23 -9.55 0.55
N SER A 284 7.11 -9.80 -0.40
CA SER A 284 7.81 -11.07 -0.55
C SER A 284 9.32 -10.87 -0.61
N LEU A 285 10.06 -11.87 -0.17
CA LEU A 285 11.51 -11.85 -0.07
C LEU A 285 12.08 -13.14 -0.65
N LYS A 286 13.01 -13.00 -1.59
CA LYS A 286 13.78 -14.10 -2.15
C LYS A 286 15.25 -13.79 -1.94
N SER A 287 15.99 -14.72 -1.37
CA SER A 287 17.42 -14.53 -1.17
C SER A 287 18.17 -15.83 -1.36
N ARG A 288 19.39 -15.74 -1.87
CA ARG A 288 20.29 -16.89 -2.01
C ARG A 288 21.69 -16.50 -1.54
N PRO A 289 22.32 -17.30 -0.66
CA PRO A 289 23.69 -17.07 -0.23
C PRO A 289 24.64 -16.87 -1.42
N GLY A 290 25.44 -15.82 -1.36
CA GLY A 290 26.39 -15.42 -2.38
C GLY A 290 25.80 -14.78 -3.64
N LYS A 291 24.49 -14.82 -3.87
CA LYS A 291 23.85 -14.25 -5.08
C LYS A 291 23.11 -12.94 -4.84
N GLY A 292 22.76 -12.65 -3.59
CA GLY A 292 22.07 -11.42 -3.20
C GLY A 292 20.63 -11.66 -2.78
N THR A 293 19.88 -10.58 -2.70
CA THR A 293 18.52 -10.55 -2.16
C THR A 293 17.60 -9.76 -3.10
N GLU A 294 16.35 -10.19 -3.20
CA GLU A 294 15.28 -9.57 -3.95
C GLU A 294 14.06 -9.43 -3.04
N ILE A 295 13.58 -8.20 -2.88
CA ILE A 295 12.36 -7.86 -2.15
C ILE A 295 11.36 -7.33 -3.16
N SER A 296 10.19 -7.94 -3.22
CA SER A 296 9.10 -7.51 -4.10
C SER A 296 7.93 -7.01 -3.26
N LEU A 297 7.56 -5.75 -3.48
CA LEU A 297 6.37 -5.12 -2.93
C LEU A 297 5.27 -5.19 -3.98
N SER A 298 4.14 -5.79 -3.65
CA SER A 298 2.98 -5.92 -4.51
C SER A 298 1.87 -5.05 -3.96
N LEU A 299 1.60 -3.93 -4.60
CA LEU A 299 0.71 -2.88 -4.08
C LEU A 299 -0.54 -2.78 -4.94
N PRO A 300 -1.72 -2.53 -4.37
CA PRO A 300 -2.89 -2.23 -5.17
C PRO A 300 -2.68 -0.90 -5.92
N LEU A 301 -3.33 -0.74 -7.07
CA LEU A 301 -3.24 0.52 -7.83
C LEU A 301 -3.84 1.72 -7.07
N SER A 302 -4.83 1.46 -6.20
CA SER A 302 -5.50 2.45 -5.34
C SER A 302 -5.76 1.91 -3.94
N MET A 303 -6.13 2.80 -3.01
CA MET A 303 -6.76 2.39 -1.74
C MET A 303 -7.99 1.54 -2.08
N ALA A 304 -7.87 0.24 -1.79
CA ALA A 304 -8.82 -0.75 -2.26
C ALA A 304 -10.21 -0.52 -1.67
N VAL A 305 -11.21 -0.47 -2.56
CA VAL A 305 -12.56 -0.86 -2.19
C VAL A 305 -12.48 -2.34 -1.83
N THR A 306 -12.86 -2.68 -0.60
CA THR A 306 -12.86 -4.05 -0.12
C THR A 306 -14.28 -4.43 0.26
N ASP A 307 -14.63 -5.66 -0.09
CA ASP A 307 -15.88 -6.27 0.32
C ASP A 307 -15.75 -6.60 1.81
N VAL A 308 -16.71 -6.14 2.59
CA VAL A 308 -16.77 -6.36 4.03
C VAL A 308 -18.12 -6.91 4.41
N MET A 309 -18.12 -8.00 5.16
CA MET A 309 -19.32 -8.48 5.81
C MET A 309 -19.55 -7.67 7.09
N ILE A 310 -20.72 -7.04 7.18
CA ILE A 310 -21.15 -6.38 8.41
C ILE A 310 -21.63 -7.44 9.38
N MET A 311 -21.24 -7.32 10.64
CA MET A 311 -21.69 -8.14 11.75
C MET A 311 -22.11 -7.27 12.92
N GLU A 312 -23.04 -7.77 13.71
CA GLU A 312 -23.52 -7.12 14.91
C GLU A 312 -22.98 -7.85 16.15
N SER A 313 -22.49 -7.06 17.10
CA SER A 313 -22.17 -7.57 18.42
C SER A 313 -22.46 -6.49 19.45
N HIS A 314 -23.30 -6.87 20.41
CA HIS A 314 -23.78 -6.04 21.48
C HIS A 314 -24.39 -4.70 21.04
N GLY A 315 -25.22 -4.73 19.98
CA GLY A 315 -25.86 -3.53 19.42
C GLY A 315 -24.89 -2.58 18.72
N GLN A 316 -23.65 -2.99 18.49
CA GLN A 316 -22.66 -2.29 17.69
C GLN A 316 -22.38 -3.07 16.40
N ILE A 317 -22.06 -2.34 15.34
CA ILE A 317 -21.73 -2.90 14.03
C ILE A 317 -20.21 -2.93 13.84
N PHE A 318 -19.72 -4.06 13.33
CA PHE A 318 -18.33 -4.29 12.97
C PHE A 318 -18.26 -4.87 11.57
N GLY A 319 -17.10 -4.73 10.93
CA GLY A 319 -16.84 -5.33 9.63
C GLY A 319 -15.70 -6.34 9.70
N ILE A 320 -15.77 -7.38 8.88
CA ILE A 320 -14.63 -8.23 8.57
C ILE A 320 -14.47 -8.32 7.05
N GLN A 321 -13.23 -8.31 6.55
CA GLN A 321 -12.98 -8.40 5.11
C GLN A 321 -13.39 -9.79 4.60
N MET A 322 -14.05 -9.83 3.43
CA MET A 322 -14.58 -11.07 2.87
C MET A 322 -13.51 -12.11 2.54
N ASP A 323 -12.29 -11.69 2.19
CA ASP A 323 -11.15 -12.57 1.90
C ASP A 323 -10.67 -13.36 3.13
N GLN A 324 -11.01 -12.90 4.33
CA GLN A 324 -10.69 -13.55 5.61
C GLN A 324 -11.80 -14.51 6.07
N ILE A 325 -13.00 -14.41 5.50
CA ILE A 325 -14.15 -15.26 5.83
C ILE A 325 -14.12 -16.52 4.95
N VAL A 326 -14.23 -17.68 5.60
CA VAL A 326 -14.43 -18.96 4.92
C VAL A 326 -15.91 -19.20 4.67
N GLU A 327 -16.72 -19.08 5.72
CA GLU A 327 -18.18 -19.24 5.67
C GLU A 327 -18.84 -18.65 6.93
N THR A 328 -20.13 -18.33 6.84
CA THR A 328 -20.97 -18.02 8.00
C THR A 328 -21.94 -19.14 8.28
N VAL A 329 -22.11 -19.49 9.55
CA VAL A 329 -22.97 -20.60 9.97
C VAL A 329 -23.74 -20.22 11.23
N ARG A 330 -24.97 -20.72 11.35
CA ARG A 330 -25.68 -20.76 12.64
C ARG A 330 -25.45 -22.12 13.28
N ILE A 331 -25.01 -22.11 14.54
CA ILE A 331 -24.63 -23.32 15.27
C ILE A 331 -25.56 -23.49 16.47
N PRO A 332 -26.35 -24.58 16.52
CA PRO A 332 -27.15 -24.89 17.69
C PRO A 332 -26.27 -25.03 18.94
N GLU A 333 -26.72 -24.47 20.06
CA GLU A 333 -26.03 -24.55 21.35
C GLU A 333 -25.67 -26.00 21.72
N SER A 334 -26.51 -26.96 21.36
CA SER A 334 -26.28 -28.39 21.59
C SER A 334 -25.06 -28.98 20.85
N ARG A 335 -24.57 -28.31 19.80
CA ARG A 335 -23.37 -28.71 19.05
C ARG A 335 -22.10 -28.01 19.54
N ILE A 336 -22.24 -27.07 20.48
CA ILE A 336 -21.11 -26.39 21.10
C ILE A 336 -20.72 -27.17 22.35
N THR A 337 -19.46 -27.58 22.40
CA THR A 337 -18.87 -28.25 23.55
C THR A 337 -17.70 -27.42 24.06
N VAL A 338 -17.37 -27.54 25.35
CA VAL A 338 -16.17 -26.90 25.89
C VAL A 338 -15.06 -27.93 25.88
N ILE A 339 -14.00 -27.67 25.12
CA ILE A 339 -12.80 -28.49 25.11
C ILE A 339 -11.70 -27.66 25.79
N LYS A 340 -11.18 -28.18 26.90
CA LYS A 340 -10.33 -27.44 27.85
C LYS A 340 -11.05 -26.20 28.41
N HIS A 341 -10.83 -25.03 27.83
CA HIS A 341 -11.39 -23.74 28.27
C HIS A 341 -12.06 -22.96 27.13
N HIS A 342 -12.09 -23.50 25.91
CA HIS A 342 -12.67 -22.81 24.75
C HIS A 342 -13.95 -23.51 24.30
N LYS A 343 -14.97 -22.71 23.98
CA LYS A 343 -16.13 -23.21 23.24
C LYS A 343 -15.62 -23.76 21.91
N THR A 344 -16.10 -24.92 21.48
CA THR A 344 -15.63 -25.62 20.30
C THR A 344 -16.81 -26.32 19.63
N THR A 345 -16.84 -26.29 18.31
CA THR A 345 -17.84 -26.99 17.50
C THR A 345 -17.16 -27.93 16.52
N VAL A 346 -17.89 -28.94 16.06
CA VAL A 346 -17.46 -29.78 14.94
C VAL A 346 -18.16 -29.28 13.69
N LEU A 347 -17.39 -28.78 12.72
CA LEU A 347 -17.89 -28.37 11.41
C LEU A 347 -17.16 -29.18 10.34
N ARG A 348 -17.92 -29.98 9.58
CA ARG A 348 -17.38 -30.87 8.51
C ARG A 348 -16.18 -31.71 8.99
N ASP A 349 -16.38 -32.40 10.11
CA ASP A 349 -15.38 -33.27 10.76
C ASP A 349 -14.10 -32.57 11.24
N ARG A 350 -14.12 -31.23 11.37
CA ARG A 350 -13.04 -30.44 11.95
C ARG A 350 -13.48 -29.79 13.25
N LEU A 351 -12.60 -29.81 14.25
CA LEU A 351 -12.79 -29.07 15.49
C LEU A 351 -12.45 -27.60 15.24
N ILE A 352 -13.44 -26.72 15.44
CA ILE A 352 -13.27 -25.28 15.29
C ILE A 352 -13.44 -24.62 16.66
N PRO A 353 -12.39 -23.98 17.21
CA PRO A 353 -12.51 -23.20 18.43
C PRO A 353 -13.35 -21.94 18.16
N LEU A 354 -14.22 -21.61 19.11
CA LEU A 354 -15.18 -20.51 19.04
C LEU A 354 -14.85 -19.46 20.10
N TYR A 355 -14.84 -18.21 19.67
CA TYR A 355 -14.51 -17.04 20.50
C TYR A 355 -15.63 -16.02 20.38
N ALA A 356 -16.11 -15.47 21.48
CA ALA A 356 -17.11 -14.42 21.43
C ALA A 356 -16.48 -13.10 21.00
N LEU A 357 -17.10 -12.38 20.04
CA LEU A 357 -16.60 -11.07 19.65
C LEU A 357 -16.58 -10.09 20.84
N THR A 358 -17.55 -10.19 21.75
CA THR A 358 -17.57 -9.42 22.99
C THR A 358 -16.37 -9.70 23.89
N GLU A 359 -15.97 -10.97 24.02
CA GLU A 359 -14.78 -11.38 24.79
C GLU A 359 -13.50 -10.82 24.15
N LEU A 360 -13.39 -10.91 22.82
CA LEU A 360 -12.28 -10.34 22.06
C LEU A 360 -12.19 -8.81 22.21
N LEU A 361 -13.33 -8.14 22.32
CA LEU A 361 -13.43 -6.68 22.52
C LEU A 361 -13.30 -6.26 24.01
N CYS A 362 -13.01 -7.19 24.93
CA CYS A 362 -12.99 -6.95 26.37
C CYS A 362 -14.31 -6.35 26.91
N VAL A 363 -15.43 -6.70 26.28
CA VAL A 363 -16.78 -6.33 26.73
C VAL A 363 -17.30 -7.44 27.64
N ASP A 364 -17.60 -7.09 28.88
CA ASP A 364 -18.11 -8.03 29.90
C ASP A 364 -19.59 -8.40 29.66
N LYS A 365 -19.85 -9.03 28.51
CA LYS A 365 -21.17 -9.52 28.08
C LYS A 365 -21.01 -10.82 27.32
N GLN A 366 -21.86 -11.79 27.66
CA GLN A 366 -21.89 -13.07 26.97
C GLN A 366 -22.72 -12.97 25.69
N PRO A 367 -22.31 -13.68 24.62
CA PRO A 367 -23.13 -13.81 23.42
C PRO A 367 -24.42 -14.55 23.77
N VAL A 368 -25.53 -14.08 23.21
CA VAL A 368 -26.87 -14.64 23.45
C VAL A 368 -27.32 -15.38 22.19
N PRO A 369 -27.78 -16.64 22.29
CA PRO A 369 -28.31 -17.35 21.13
C PRO A 369 -29.67 -16.78 20.70
N ASN A 370 -30.05 -17.03 19.45
CA ASN A 370 -31.38 -16.65 18.93
C ASN A 370 -32.52 -17.47 19.56
N GLU A 371 -33.77 -17.21 19.15
CA GLU A 371 -34.96 -17.92 19.66
C GLU A 371 -34.89 -19.45 19.44
N GLU A 372 -34.17 -19.91 18.42
CA GLU A 372 -33.95 -21.32 18.08
C GLU A 372 -32.76 -21.93 18.84
N LYS A 373 -32.14 -21.19 19.78
CA LYS A 373 -30.94 -21.56 20.53
C LYS A 373 -29.72 -21.79 19.65
N GLU A 374 -29.55 -20.96 18.62
CA GLU A 374 -28.40 -20.98 17.73
C GLU A 374 -27.54 -19.74 17.90
N TYR A 375 -26.22 -19.92 17.79
CA TYR A 375 -25.23 -18.85 17.73
C TYR A 375 -24.87 -18.55 16.28
N ALA A 376 -24.85 -17.27 15.90
CA ALA A 376 -24.26 -16.85 14.63
C ALA A 376 -22.73 -16.89 14.75
N VAL A 377 -22.07 -17.58 13.83
CA VAL A 377 -20.62 -17.80 13.85
C VAL A 377 -20.01 -17.49 12.48
N VAL A 378 -19.02 -16.60 12.48
CA VAL A 378 -18.19 -16.31 11.30
C VAL A 378 -16.94 -17.19 11.36
N ILE A 379 -16.75 -18.06 10.38
CA ILE A 379 -15.58 -18.93 10.28
C ILE A 379 -14.50 -18.20 9.49
N VAL A 380 -13.33 -18.02 10.11
CA VAL A 380 -12.18 -17.34 9.53
C VAL A 380 -11.00 -18.29 9.37
N ARG A 381 -10.10 -17.98 8.44
CA ARG A 381 -8.85 -18.73 8.23
C ARG A 381 -7.64 -17.86 8.54
N ILE A 382 -6.84 -18.26 9.52
CA ILE A 382 -5.66 -17.50 9.98
C ILE A 382 -4.48 -18.45 10.08
N GLY A 383 -3.38 -18.13 9.41
CA GLY A 383 -2.15 -18.95 9.46
C GLY A 383 -2.34 -20.40 8.97
N GLY A 384 -3.42 -20.70 8.25
CA GLY A 384 -3.77 -22.05 7.81
C GLY A 384 -4.74 -22.79 8.74
N GLU A 385 -5.00 -22.29 9.94
CA GLU A 385 -5.97 -22.83 10.90
C GLU A 385 -7.34 -22.14 10.78
N TYR A 386 -8.37 -22.79 11.32
CA TYR A 386 -9.75 -22.30 11.31
C TYR A 386 -10.15 -21.88 12.72
N ALA A 387 -10.84 -20.75 12.82
CA ALA A 387 -11.45 -20.29 14.06
C ALA A 387 -12.85 -19.72 13.78
N GLY A 388 -13.72 -19.77 14.78
CA GLY A 388 -15.07 -19.21 14.70
C GLY A 388 -15.21 -18.00 15.63
N ILE A 389 -15.79 -16.93 15.11
CA ILE A 389 -16.12 -15.73 15.89
C ILE A 389 -17.63 -15.73 16.10
N ILE A 390 -18.07 -15.85 17.34
CA ILE A 390 -19.48 -15.75 17.73
C ILE A 390 -19.88 -14.28 17.72
N VAL A 391 -20.91 -13.97 16.95
CA VAL A 391 -21.52 -12.65 16.81
C VAL A 391 -23.01 -12.75 17.16
N ASP A 392 -23.67 -11.61 17.35
CA ASP A 392 -25.12 -11.61 17.58
C ASP A 392 -25.85 -11.90 16.26
N ASP A 393 -25.41 -11.25 15.19
CA ASP A 393 -25.88 -11.54 13.84
C ASP A 393 -24.85 -11.13 12.78
N PHE A 394 -25.00 -11.63 11.56
CA PHE A 394 -24.32 -11.11 10.38
C PHE A 394 -25.32 -10.47 9.44
N ARG A 395 -24.91 -9.39 8.78
CA ARG A 395 -25.72 -8.59 7.85
C ARG A 395 -25.18 -8.75 6.43
N GLU A 396 -25.47 -7.79 5.55
CA GLU A 396 -24.99 -7.86 4.17
C GLU A 396 -23.48 -7.62 4.04
N VAL A 397 -23.01 -7.93 2.83
CA VAL A 397 -21.68 -7.55 2.35
C VAL A 397 -21.80 -6.18 1.70
N VAL A 398 -20.91 -5.26 2.07
CA VAL A 398 -20.83 -3.91 1.52
C VAL A 398 -19.43 -3.58 1.03
N ASP A 399 -19.40 -2.81 -0.05
CA ASP A 399 -18.17 -2.27 -0.61
C ASP A 399 -17.77 -1.02 0.20
N ILE A 400 -16.59 -1.06 0.80
CA ILE A 400 -16.08 0.06 1.60
C ILE A 400 -14.67 0.47 1.20
N ILE A 401 -14.37 1.76 1.35
CA ILE A 401 -12.99 2.26 1.28
C ILE A 401 -12.37 2.11 2.67
N LEU A 402 -11.46 1.16 2.83
CA LEU A 402 -10.75 0.94 4.08
C LEU A 402 -9.74 2.07 4.30
N LYS A 403 -9.89 2.81 5.42
CA LYS A 403 -8.93 3.84 5.83
C LYS A 403 -8.14 3.36 7.06
N PRO A 404 -6.81 3.53 7.08
CA PRO A 404 -6.02 3.29 8.28
C PRO A 404 -6.50 4.16 9.45
N LEU A 405 -6.46 3.63 10.66
CA LEU A 405 -6.82 4.39 11.85
C LEU A 405 -5.76 5.48 12.14
N PRO A 406 -6.17 6.74 12.36
CA PRO A 406 -5.22 7.84 12.55
C PRO A 406 -4.62 7.86 13.97
N GLY A 407 -3.38 8.37 14.08
CA GLY A 407 -2.74 8.68 15.35
C GLY A 407 -2.58 7.48 16.28
N GLU A 408 -2.98 7.63 17.54
CA GLU A 408 -2.86 6.58 18.57
C GLU A 408 -3.76 5.37 18.30
N LEU A 409 -4.87 5.55 17.57
CA LEU A 409 -5.77 4.44 17.20
C LEU A 409 -5.11 3.47 16.22
N GLY A 410 -4.14 3.92 15.42
CA GLY A 410 -3.36 3.06 14.53
C GLY A 410 -2.45 2.06 15.25
N LYS A 411 -2.33 2.15 16.59
CA LYS A 411 -1.62 1.15 17.41
C LYS A 411 -2.52 -0.01 17.84
N LEU A 412 -3.83 0.08 17.63
CA LEU A 412 -4.78 -0.98 17.93
C LEU A 412 -4.69 -2.04 16.84
N SER A 413 -3.91 -3.10 17.07
CA SER A 413 -3.74 -4.18 16.09
C SER A 413 -5.03 -4.94 15.81
N PHE A 414 -5.96 -4.93 16.78
CA PHE A 414 -7.31 -5.51 16.69
C PHE A 414 -8.12 -5.05 15.47
N TYR A 415 -7.85 -3.86 14.94
CA TYR A 415 -8.57 -3.31 13.79
C TYR A 415 -7.63 -3.13 12.59
N SER A 416 -8.05 -3.62 11.43
CA SER A 416 -7.38 -3.38 10.15
C SER A 416 -7.55 -1.94 9.68
N GLY A 417 -8.63 -1.27 10.12
CA GLY A 417 -8.95 0.09 9.74
C GLY A 417 -10.38 0.47 10.10
N ALA A 418 -10.86 1.57 9.52
CA ALA A 418 -12.25 1.98 9.61
C ALA A 418 -12.77 2.46 8.25
N ALA A 419 -14.09 2.44 8.10
CA ALA A 419 -14.80 2.97 6.96
C ALA A 419 -15.97 3.85 7.40
N LEU A 420 -16.43 4.71 6.49
CA LEU A 420 -17.65 5.48 6.68
C LEU A 420 -18.79 4.77 5.95
N LEU A 421 -19.88 4.48 6.66
CA LEU A 421 -21.09 3.91 6.09
C LEU A 421 -22.01 4.98 5.54
N GLY A 422 -23.07 4.52 4.87
CA GLY A 422 -23.92 5.41 4.11
C GLY A 422 -24.79 6.38 4.90
N ASP A 423 -24.99 6.06 6.16
CA ASP A 423 -25.64 6.91 7.16
C ASP A 423 -24.65 7.85 7.88
N GLY A 424 -23.38 7.84 7.49
CA GLY A 424 -22.30 8.59 8.14
C GLY A 424 -21.76 7.93 9.40
N SER A 425 -22.23 6.73 9.77
CA SER A 425 -21.67 5.97 10.87
C SER A 425 -20.29 5.42 10.54
N ILE A 426 -19.47 5.17 11.56
CA ILE A 426 -18.13 4.60 11.40
C ILE A 426 -18.21 3.09 11.58
N LEU A 427 -17.80 2.34 10.56
CA LEU A 427 -17.63 0.89 10.63
C LEU A 427 -16.17 0.57 10.97
N MET A 428 -15.96 -0.07 12.12
CA MET A 428 -14.65 -0.57 12.52
C MET A 428 -14.40 -1.93 11.88
N ILE A 429 -13.27 -2.07 11.18
CA ILE A 429 -12.91 -3.30 10.48
C ILE A 429 -11.98 -4.11 11.34
N ILE A 430 -12.45 -5.27 11.76
CA ILE A 430 -11.76 -6.23 12.59
C ILE A 430 -10.58 -6.85 11.83
N ASN A 431 -9.47 -7.07 12.53
CA ASN A 431 -8.34 -7.86 12.08
C ASN A 431 -8.30 -9.21 12.82
N PRO A 432 -8.83 -10.30 12.22
CA PRO A 432 -8.87 -11.61 12.86
C PRO A 432 -7.49 -12.18 13.18
N LYS A 433 -6.44 -11.78 12.45
CA LYS A 433 -5.08 -12.29 12.64
C LYS A 433 -4.52 -12.02 14.05
N GLU A 434 -5.08 -11.03 14.74
CA GLU A 434 -4.64 -10.61 16.07
C GLU A 434 -5.43 -11.27 17.20
N PHE A 435 -6.37 -12.17 16.87
CA PHE A 435 -7.22 -12.86 17.85
C PHE A 435 -6.62 -14.13 18.42
N PHE A 436 -5.67 -14.76 17.71
CA PHE A 436 -5.20 -16.13 17.99
C PHE A 436 -3.69 -16.24 18.11
#